data_AF-A0AAE2VDW8-F1
#
_entry.id   AF-A0AAE2VDW8-F1
#
_cell.length_a   1.000
_cell.length_b   1.000
_cell.length_c   1.000
_cell.angle_alpha   90.00
_cell.angle_beta   90.00
_cell.angle_gamma   90.00
#
_symmetry.space_group_name_H-M   'P 1'
#
loop_
_entity.id
_entity.type
_entity.pdbx_description
1 polymer ?
#
loop_
_entity_poly.entity_id
_entity_poly.type
_entity_poly.pdbx_seq_one_letter_code
_entity_poly.pdbx_strand_id
1 'polypeptide(L)' 'MPGVTGVIIGRSYGGKSLGKQGKTGAIRVQREVSGGLKAVTQSSKGLQELFIRTVEGAAKDVWEAIEQGA' A
#
# COMPACT_ATOMS: atom_id res chain seq x y z
N MET A 1 -11.64 5.28 1.32
CA MET A 1 -11.49 4.40 0.15
C MET A 1 -12.46 3.23 0.29
N PRO A 2 -13.46 3.09 -0.59
CA PRO A 2 -14.38 1.95 -0.58
C PRO A 2 -13.62 0.62 -0.69
N GLY A 3 -14.15 -0.44 -0.09
CA GLY A 3 -13.56 -1.78 -0.15
C GLY A 3 -12.42 -2.05 0.83
N VAL A 4 -11.82 -1.03 1.45
CA VAL A 4 -10.80 -1.19 2.52
C VAL A 4 -11.49 -1.38 3.88
N THR A 5 -11.13 -2.44 4.61
CA THR A 5 -11.64 -2.72 5.96
C THR A 5 -10.63 -2.41 7.05
N GLY A 6 -9.35 -2.32 6.71
CA GLY A 6 -8.30 -1.95 7.66
C GLY A 6 -6.92 -1.92 7.01
N VAL A 7 -5.95 -1.35 7.71
CA VAL A 7 -4.55 -1.32 7.28
C VAL A 7 -3.69 -1.79 8.44
N ILE A 8 -2.85 -2.78 8.21
CA ILE A 8 -1.84 -3.25 9.15
C ILE A 8 -0.49 -2.68 8.73
N ILE A 9 0.17 -2.02 9.67
CA ILE A 9 1.50 -1.41 9.47
C ILE A 9 2.56 -2.44 9.88
N GLY A 10 3.40 -2.82 8.92
CA GLY A 10 4.44 -3.83 9.09
C GLY A 10 5.80 -3.23 9.44
N ARG A 11 6.87 -3.83 8.91
CA ARG A 11 8.23 -3.39 9.19
C ARG A 11 8.56 -2.04 8.53
N SER A 12 9.36 -1.24 9.22
CA SER A 12 9.96 -0.03 8.66
C SER A 12 11.37 -0.30 8.15
N TYR A 13 11.70 0.26 6.99
CA TYR A 13 13.04 0.20 6.39
C TYR A 13 13.57 1.61 6.14
N GLY A 14 14.35 2.12 7.09
CA GLY A 14 15.02 3.41 6.99
C GLY A 14 15.99 3.50 5.81
N GLY A 15 16.07 4.68 5.19
CA GLY A 15 16.99 4.95 4.08
C GLY A 15 16.65 4.26 2.75
N LYS A 16 15.53 3.54 2.68
CA LYS A 16 15.02 2.93 1.44
C LYS A 16 14.01 3.85 0.76
N SER A 17 13.96 3.80 -0.57
CA SER A 17 13.08 4.65 -1.38
C SER A 17 12.33 3.82 -2.43
N LEU A 18 11.12 4.27 -2.77
CA LEU A 18 10.35 3.77 -3.92
C LEU A 18 10.93 4.20 -5.28
N GLY A 19 12.01 4.98 -5.29
CA GLY A 19 12.65 5.50 -6.50
C GLY A 19 12.09 6.85 -6.93
N LYS A 20 12.26 7.21 -8.20
CA LYS A 20 11.99 8.56 -8.75
C LYS A 20 10.55 9.08 -8.56
N GLN A 21 9.60 8.23 -8.21
CA GLN A 21 8.19 8.59 -7.97
C GLN A 21 7.77 8.50 -6.49
N GLY A 22 8.70 8.16 -5.59
CA GLY A 22 8.43 7.99 -4.16
C GLY A 22 8.43 9.30 -3.39
N LYS A 23 7.41 10.15 -3.56
CA LYS A 23 7.13 11.23 -2.60
C LYS A 23 6.60 10.64 -1.30
N THR A 24 6.82 11.30 -0.16
CA THR A 24 6.21 10.89 1.11
C THR A 24 4.70 10.70 0.95
N GLY A 25 4.17 9.60 1.45
CA GLY A 25 2.78 9.17 1.31
C GLY A 25 2.50 8.32 0.07
N ALA A 26 3.41 8.24 -0.92
CA ALA A 26 3.22 7.39 -2.09
C ALA A 26 3.09 5.91 -1.67
N ILE A 27 2.03 5.26 -2.14
CA ILE A 27 1.76 3.84 -1.88
C ILE A 27 2.05 3.06 -3.17
N ARG A 28 2.73 1.92 -3.05
CA ARG A 28 2.93 0.96 -4.13
C ARG A 28 2.41 -0.40 -3.70
N VAL A 29 1.40 -0.90 -4.40
CA VAL A 29 0.95 -2.28 -4.26
C VAL A 29 1.98 -3.21 -4.90
N GLN A 30 2.31 -4.30 -4.21
CA GLN A 30 3.28 -5.29 -4.68
C GLN A 30 2.59 -6.52 -5.25
N ARG A 31 1.50 -6.97 -4.59
CA ARG A 31 0.67 -8.11 -4.99
C ARG A 31 -0.60 -8.20 -4.17
N GLU A 32 -1.60 -8.85 -4.73
CA GLU A 32 -2.77 -9.34 -4.02
C GLU A 32 -2.41 -10.63 -3.26
N VAL A 33 -2.99 -10.80 -2.09
CA VAL A 33 -2.90 -12.02 -1.27
C VAL A 33 -4.27 -12.29 -0.64
N SER A 34 -4.45 -13.46 -0.03
CA SER A 34 -5.70 -13.77 0.67
C SER A 34 -6.06 -12.68 1.69
N GLY A 35 -7.24 -12.11 1.55
CA GLY A 35 -7.79 -11.08 2.44
C GLY A 35 -7.33 -9.64 2.17
N GLY A 36 -6.53 -9.37 1.12
CA GLY A 36 -6.20 -8.00 0.72
C GLY A 36 -4.91 -7.82 -0.08
N LEU A 37 -4.25 -6.68 0.10
CA LEU A 37 -3.09 -6.27 -0.71
C LEU A 37 -1.83 -6.12 0.15
N LYS A 38 -0.72 -6.68 -0.31
CA LYS A 38 0.61 -6.33 0.21
C LYS A 38 1.12 -5.09 -0.51
N ALA A 39 1.43 -4.05 0.24
CA ALA A 39 1.89 -2.77 -0.27
C ALA A 39 3.04 -2.21 0.57
N VAL A 40 3.64 -1.14 0.09
CA VAL A 40 4.60 -0.31 0.84
C VAL A 40 4.23 1.15 0.63
N THR A 41 4.47 1.98 1.65
CA THR A 41 4.38 3.44 1.51
C THR A 41 5.74 4.09 1.72
N GLN A 42 6.00 5.16 0.99
CA GLN A 42 7.15 6.02 1.23
C GLN A 42 6.87 6.91 2.44
N SER A 43 7.71 6.82 3.47
CA SER A 43 7.75 7.79 4.57
C SER A 43 8.87 8.80 4.35
N SER A 44 8.95 9.82 5.21
CA SER A 44 10.06 10.79 5.23
C SER A 44 11.41 10.16 5.60
N LYS A 45 11.43 8.99 6.23
CA LYS A 45 12.65 8.32 6.71
C LYS A 45 13.00 7.05 5.92
N GLY A 46 12.12 6.55 5.07
CA GLY A 46 12.31 5.28 4.37
C GLY A 46 11.02 4.64 3.86
N LEU A 47 11.03 3.33 3.66
CA LEU A 47 9.83 2.56 3.30
C LEU A 47 9.12 2.02 4.55
N GLN A 48 7.80 1.89 4.45
CA GLN A 48 6.97 1.28 5.46
C GLN A 48 6.09 0.21 4.82
N GLU A 49 6.13 -1.02 5.33
CA GLU A 49 5.24 -2.08 4.87
C GLU A 49 3.80 -1.81 5.28
N LEU A 50 2.88 -2.12 4.38
CA LEU A 50 1.45 -2.09 4.58
C LEU A 50 0.83 -3.42 4.15
N PHE A 51 -0.14 -3.89 4.93
CA PHE A 51 -1.10 -4.87 4.47
C PHE A 51 -2.49 -4.24 4.54
N ILE A 52 -3.08 -4.03 3.36
CA ILE A 52 -4.38 -3.37 3.20
C ILE A 52 -5.43 -4.47 3.15
N ARG A 53 -6.20 -4.61 4.22
CA ARG A 53 -7.28 -5.59 4.29
C ARG A 53 -8.47 -5.08 3.48
N THR A 54 -9.02 -5.93 2.63
CA THR A 54 -10.17 -5.59 1.80
C THR A 54 -11.38 -6.42 2.15
N VAL A 55 -12.56 -5.95 1.76
CA VAL A 55 -13.74 -6.83 1.65
C VAL A 55 -13.45 -7.90 0.59
N GLU A 56 -14.07 -9.07 0.72
CA GLU A 56 -13.99 -10.13 -0.28
C GLU A 56 -14.44 -9.60 -1.66
N GLY A 57 -13.68 -9.93 -2.71
CA GLY A 57 -13.94 -9.47 -4.08
C GLY A 57 -13.50 -8.04 -4.40
N ALA A 58 -13.16 -7.20 -3.41
CA ALA A 58 -12.85 -5.78 -3.63
C ALA A 58 -11.36 -5.47 -3.87
N ALA A 59 -10.47 -6.47 -3.83
CA ALA A 59 -9.02 -6.26 -3.86
C ALA A 59 -8.54 -5.57 -5.14
N LYS A 60 -9.10 -5.95 -6.30
CA LYS A 60 -8.76 -5.36 -7.60
C LYS A 60 -9.15 -3.88 -7.68
N ASP A 61 -10.38 -3.54 -7.29
CA ASP A 61 -10.88 -2.16 -7.33
C ASP A 61 -10.06 -1.24 -6.41
N VAL A 62 -9.70 -1.75 -5.22
CA VAL A 62 -8.82 -1.04 -4.28
C VAL A 62 -7.44 -0.84 -4.89
N TRP A 63 -6.87 -1.85 -5.56
CA TRP A 63 -5.58 -1.71 -6.23
C TRP A 63 -5.64 -0.60 -7.28
N GLU A 64 -6.60 -0.66 -8.21
CA GLU A 64 -6.75 0.33 -9.27
C GLU A 64 -6.91 1.75 -8.71
N ALA A 65 -7.69 1.91 -7.64
CA ALA A 65 -7.86 3.20 -6.99
C ALA A 65 -6.56 3.72 -6.33
N ILE A 66 -5.70 2.84 -5.79
CA ILE A 66 -4.38 3.24 -5.28
C ILE A 66 -3.48 3.73 -6.43
N GLU A 67 -3.49 3.05 -7.58
CA GLU A 67 -2.66 3.44 -8.73
C GLU A 67 -3.10 4.77 -9.36
N GLN A 68 -4.38 5.09 -9.29
CA GLN A 68 -4.95 6.36 -9.75
C GLN A 68 -4.72 7.51 -8.76
N GLY A 69 -4.11 7.25 -7.60
CA GLY A 69 -3.74 8.27 -6.62
C GLY A 69 -4.88 8.74 -5.72
N ALA A 70 -5.77 7.82 -5.34
CA ALA A 70 -6.82 8.05 -4.34
C ALA A 70 -6.34 8.72 -3.04
#